data_AF-A0A9Q6LKS5-F1
#
_entry.id   AF-A0A9Q6LKS5-F1
#
_cell.length_a   1.000
_cell.length_b   1.000
_cell.length_c   1.000
_cell.angle_alpha   90.00
_cell.angle_beta   90.00
_cell.angle_gamma   90.00
#
_symmetry.space_group_name_H-M   'P 1'
#
loop_
_entity.id
_entity.type
_entity.pdbx_description
1 polymer ?
#
loop_
_entity_poly.entity_id
_entity_poly.type
_entity_poly.pdbx_seq_one_letter_code
_entity_poly.pdbx_strand_id
1 'polypeptide(L)'
;MSVRKVSEIVTTPDFISDDPVRRYFETEFAANFLHENLKDIDQEELDDLIQQNLSYLKDKEEFDLITQEFLNNFSKQARLAIHQTLNGTPPAADAPASIKKYSDAISKIKLGTGYYKNFSLEERIKIEQLINLSFLSVKAAIYHHKILPIKIYEKGLYTPNNRGIIKKPDQKKVTSQNMGLIKSYHPLARDDIYLNDMPTQFTRATESSRFNPESLWVKMNFSKLVHPFSNSISGTMLSQLRMLKSLHNKRKFKFQKTNCIKYLHTLASAMLFNSGGHSYYEFLHPLTLDDVKIAFEPITSDIADYNIVNIIDSSGINRTVLGNTLDYFYKIELKNKLHSELAISSFNRVTNQAFKNYGFNLKQLEKTQLLQPENIQRVLDTPHLFLQNFKQLKDTQLFHHKNIQEVLNNPSQYADREHQILATIISNFCNRAGNPMHQLDSIKLSKLQNLYMDNTKKFTIDAIRNITNQRTYRETQGCTVKMFFANLGQTTSSNELDKLIKGHR
;
A
#
# COMPACT_ATOMS: atom_id res chain seq x y z
N MET A 1 -12.78 1.48 -32.38
CA MET A 1 -11.39 1.35 -31.86
C MET A 1 -11.37 1.93 -30.46
N SER A 2 -11.25 1.06 -29.44
CA SER A 2 -11.07 1.51 -28.05
C SER A 2 -9.65 2.04 -27.91
N VAL A 3 -9.52 3.32 -27.57
CA VAL A 3 -8.25 3.93 -27.18
C VAL A 3 -7.77 3.17 -25.95
N ARG A 4 -6.74 2.33 -26.09
CA ARG A 4 -6.03 1.75 -24.95
C ARG A 4 -5.60 2.93 -24.09
N LYS A 5 -6.17 3.08 -22.89
CA LYS A 5 -5.64 3.96 -21.85
C LYS A 5 -4.15 3.62 -21.74
N VAL A 6 -3.29 4.57 -22.10
CA VAL A 6 -1.86 4.45 -21.82
C VAL A 6 -1.76 4.41 -20.31
N SER A 7 -1.36 3.27 -19.77
CA SER A 7 -1.10 3.12 -18.33
C SER A 7 0.04 4.06 -17.97
N GLU A 8 -0.25 5.05 -17.12
CA GLU A 8 0.75 5.98 -16.60
C GLU A 8 1.75 5.21 -15.74
N ILE A 9 3.05 5.35 -16.02
CA ILE A 9 4.11 4.76 -15.20
C ILE A 9 4.34 5.69 -14.01
N VAL A 10 3.85 5.29 -12.84
CA VAL A 10 4.09 6.04 -11.60
C VAL A 10 5.47 5.69 -11.04
N THR A 11 6.36 6.68 -10.97
CA THR A 11 7.75 6.50 -10.51
C THR A 11 8.05 7.20 -9.18
N THR A 12 7.03 7.66 -8.46
CA THR A 12 7.25 8.35 -7.19
C THR A 12 7.78 7.37 -6.14
N PRO A 13 8.78 7.77 -5.32
CA PRO A 13 9.34 6.93 -4.26
C PRO A 13 8.30 6.32 -3.32
N ASP A 14 7.27 7.08 -2.94
CA ASP A 14 6.21 6.62 -2.04
C ASP A 14 5.35 5.53 -2.69
N PHE A 15 4.99 5.70 -3.97
CA PHE A 15 4.23 4.69 -4.71
C PHE A 15 5.02 3.39 -4.85
N ILE A 16 6.29 3.49 -5.29
CA ILE A 16 7.16 2.31 -5.45
C ILE A 16 7.35 1.60 -4.11
N SER A 17 7.64 2.34 -3.05
CA SER A 17 7.84 1.78 -1.70
C SER A 17 6.60 1.12 -1.12
N ASP A 18 5.41 1.48 -1.61
CA ASP A 18 4.15 0.89 -1.15
C ASP A 18 3.56 -0.19 -2.05
N ASP A 19 4.20 -0.47 -3.18
CA ASP A 19 3.77 -1.47 -4.16
C ASP A 19 3.86 -2.90 -3.58
N PRO A 20 2.73 -3.60 -3.38
CA PRO A 20 2.73 -4.96 -2.85
C PRO A 20 3.38 -5.97 -3.81
N VAL A 21 3.28 -5.76 -5.12
CA VAL A 21 3.77 -6.70 -6.14
C VAL A 21 5.29 -6.72 -6.15
N ARG A 22 5.94 -5.55 -6.09
CA ARG A 22 7.41 -5.45 -6.02
C ARG A 22 7.99 -6.10 -4.76
N ARG A 23 7.32 -5.90 -3.63
CA ARG A 23 7.73 -6.49 -2.34
C ARG A 23 7.51 -8.00 -2.30
N TYR A 24 6.42 -8.48 -2.90
CA TYR A 24 6.16 -9.91 -3.05
C TYR A 24 7.21 -10.54 -3.98
N PHE A 25 7.47 -9.95 -5.15
CA PHE A 25 8.48 -10.40 -6.11
C PHE A 25 9.84 -10.63 -5.45
N GLU A 26 10.33 -9.66 -4.68
CA GLU A 26 11.66 -9.80 -4.08
C GLU A 26 11.67 -10.73 -2.85
N THR A 27 10.52 -10.90 -2.19
CA THR A 27 10.33 -11.95 -1.17
C THR A 27 10.39 -13.35 -1.80
N GLU A 28 9.68 -13.55 -2.92
CA GLU A 28 9.74 -14.75 -3.76
C GLU A 28 11.17 -15.03 -4.24
N PHE A 29 11.86 -14.01 -4.75
CA PHE A 29 13.25 -14.16 -5.20
C PHE A 29 14.15 -14.67 -4.08
N ALA A 30 14.12 -14.04 -2.90
CA ALA A 30 14.93 -14.45 -1.77
C ALA A 30 14.60 -15.87 -1.29
N ALA A 31 13.31 -16.23 -1.26
CA ALA A 31 12.84 -17.56 -0.88
C ALA A 31 13.39 -18.65 -1.84
N ASN A 32 13.23 -18.46 -3.14
CA ASN A 32 13.70 -19.41 -4.15
C ASN A 32 15.23 -19.48 -4.21
N PHE A 33 15.92 -18.33 -4.08
CA PHE A 33 17.39 -18.30 -4.06
C PHE A 33 17.93 -19.07 -2.86
N LEU A 34 17.34 -18.87 -1.68
CA LEU A 34 17.70 -19.61 -0.47
C LEU A 34 17.53 -21.12 -0.68
N HIS A 35 16.35 -21.53 -1.15
CA HIS A 35 16.05 -22.95 -1.38
C HIS A 35 17.04 -23.62 -2.34
N GLU A 36 17.32 -23.01 -3.49
CA GLU A 36 18.18 -23.61 -4.51
C GLU A 36 19.66 -23.66 -4.13
N ASN A 37 20.13 -22.75 -3.27
CA ASN A 37 21.56 -22.62 -2.96
C ASN A 37 21.96 -23.23 -1.62
N LEU A 38 21.02 -23.66 -0.76
CA LEU A 38 21.37 -24.27 0.54
C LEU A 38 22.18 -25.56 0.41
N LYS A 39 21.95 -26.34 -0.67
CA LYS A 39 22.72 -27.56 -0.97
C LYS A 39 24.20 -27.29 -1.23
N ASP A 40 24.54 -26.09 -1.70
CA ASP A 40 25.91 -25.67 -2.01
C ASP A 40 26.64 -25.07 -0.79
N ILE A 41 25.97 -24.94 0.36
CA ILE A 41 26.56 -24.43 1.60
C ILE A 41 27.00 -25.60 2.47
N ASP A 42 28.31 -25.67 2.75
CA ASP A 42 28.89 -26.69 3.63
C ASP A 42 28.60 -26.36 5.11
N GLN A 43 28.06 -27.33 5.83
CA GLN A 43 27.63 -27.14 7.22
C GLN A 43 28.82 -27.01 8.18
N GLU A 44 29.91 -27.75 7.95
CA GLU A 44 31.09 -27.73 8.81
C GLU A 44 31.79 -26.36 8.75
N GLU A 45 31.84 -25.74 7.56
CA GLU A 45 32.34 -24.37 7.40
C GLU A 45 31.48 -23.35 8.15
N LEU A 46 30.15 -23.52 8.16
CA LEU A 46 29.27 -22.66 8.97
C LEU A 46 29.53 -22.85 10.47
N ASP A 47 29.70 -24.09 10.94
CA ASP A 47 30.00 -24.38 12.34
C ASP A 47 31.34 -23.78 12.79
N ASP A 48 32.39 -23.93 11.98
CA ASP A 48 33.69 -23.30 12.27
C ASP A 48 33.55 -21.77 12.33
N LEU A 49 32.88 -21.15 11.35
CA LEU A 49 32.64 -19.70 11.36
C LEU A 49 31.87 -19.25 12.61
N ILE A 50 30.87 -20.02 13.07
CA ILE A 50 30.14 -19.71 14.31
C ILE A 50 31.08 -19.77 15.51
N GLN A 51 31.91 -20.81 15.63
CA GLN A 51 32.89 -20.92 16.72
C GLN A 51 33.89 -19.77 16.69
N GLN A 52 34.39 -19.40 15.51
CA GLN A 52 35.29 -18.26 15.37
C GLN A 52 34.62 -16.95 15.77
N ASN A 53 33.36 -16.70 15.37
CA ASN A 53 32.62 -15.52 15.78
C ASN A 53 32.36 -15.50 17.30
N LEU A 54 32.06 -16.64 17.90
CA LEU A 54 31.90 -16.77 19.35
C LEU A 54 33.20 -16.47 20.10
N SER A 55 34.37 -16.78 19.54
CA SER A 55 35.66 -16.46 20.18
C SER A 55 35.84 -14.96 20.43
N TYR A 56 35.37 -14.10 19.52
CA TYR A 56 35.35 -12.65 19.70
C TYR A 56 34.49 -12.22 20.89
N LEU A 57 33.55 -13.05 21.32
CA LEU A 57 32.68 -12.80 22.46
C LEU A 57 33.14 -13.53 23.74
N LYS A 58 34.13 -14.44 23.65
CA LYS A 58 34.55 -15.34 24.73
C LYS A 58 35.86 -14.94 25.43
N ASP A 59 36.80 -14.23 24.80
CA ASP A 59 38.13 -14.05 25.40
C ASP A 59 38.26 -12.91 26.42
N LYS A 60 38.82 -13.27 27.58
CA LYS A 60 39.03 -12.44 28.78
C LYS A 60 40.52 -12.26 29.13
N GLU A 61 41.43 -13.03 28.52
CA GLU A 61 42.87 -13.05 28.91
C GLU A 61 43.78 -12.25 27.95
N GLU A 62 43.43 -12.07 26.67
CA GLU A 62 44.11 -11.13 25.76
C GLU A 62 43.62 -9.67 25.94
N PHE A 63 43.11 -9.35 27.13
CA PHE A 63 42.43 -8.08 27.44
C PHE A 63 43.39 -7.00 28.01
N ASP A 64 44.65 -7.36 28.30
CA ASP A 64 45.65 -6.43 28.83
C ASP A 64 46.45 -5.76 27.70
N LEU A 65 45.92 -4.62 27.25
CA LEU A 65 46.63 -3.34 27.01
C LEU A 65 45.78 -2.36 26.18
N ILE A 66 44.59 -2.76 25.72
CA ILE A 66 43.67 -1.85 25.03
C ILE A 66 42.27 -2.00 25.62
N THR A 67 41.87 -0.98 26.39
CA THR A 67 40.51 -0.60 26.84
C THR A 67 39.92 -1.19 28.13
N GLN A 68 40.36 -0.62 29.27
CA GLN A 68 39.58 -0.46 30.51
C GLN A 68 38.14 0.11 30.29
N GLU A 69 37.88 0.76 29.16
CA GLU A 69 36.57 1.32 28.78
C GLU A 69 35.53 0.24 28.39
N PHE A 70 35.97 -0.97 28.02
CA PHE A 70 35.09 -2.05 27.54
C PHE A 70 34.48 -2.89 28.68
N LEU A 71 35.23 -3.12 29.77
CA LEU A 71 34.81 -3.99 30.87
C LEU A 71 33.63 -3.43 31.67
N ASN A 72 33.39 -2.12 31.60
CA ASN A 72 32.22 -1.48 32.23
C ASN A 72 30.90 -1.74 31.46
N ASN A 73 30.94 -2.20 30.19
CA ASN A 73 29.77 -2.24 29.30
C ASN A 73 29.29 -3.64 28.87
N PHE A 74 30.08 -4.72 29.06
CA PHE A 74 29.66 -6.08 28.66
C PHE A 74 29.09 -6.88 29.84
N SER A 75 27.86 -6.55 30.22
CA SER A 75 27.20 -7.10 31.41
C SER A 75 26.86 -8.59 31.30
N LYS A 76 26.69 -9.26 32.45
CA LYS A 76 26.16 -10.64 32.54
C LYS A 76 24.83 -10.78 31.81
N GLN A 77 23.98 -9.73 31.84
CA GLN A 77 22.72 -9.71 31.11
C GLN A 77 22.91 -9.74 29.58
N ALA A 78 23.91 -9.05 29.03
CA ALA A 78 24.19 -9.06 27.60
C ALA A 78 24.58 -10.46 27.10
N ARG A 79 25.41 -11.18 27.87
CA ARG A 79 25.80 -12.58 27.56
C ARG A 79 24.60 -13.52 27.59
N LEU A 80 23.76 -13.39 28.62
CA LEU A 80 22.54 -14.19 28.74
C LEU A 80 21.58 -13.93 27.58
N ALA A 81 21.39 -12.67 27.18
CA ALA A 81 20.54 -12.30 26.06
C ALA A 81 21.06 -12.86 24.72
N ILE A 82 22.38 -12.84 24.48
CA ILE A 82 23.00 -13.46 23.30
C ILE A 82 22.73 -14.97 23.30
N HIS A 83 22.99 -15.66 24.40
CA HIS A 83 22.76 -17.10 24.52
C HIS A 83 21.28 -17.48 24.32
N GLN A 84 20.36 -16.73 24.94
CA GLN A 84 18.91 -16.93 24.75
C GLN A 84 18.50 -16.70 23.30
N THR A 85 19.06 -15.69 22.63
CA THR A 85 18.77 -15.41 21.22
C THR A 85 19.22 -16.56 20.33
N LEU A 86 20.46 -17.04 20.47
CA LEU A 86 21.00 -18.16 19.70
C LEU A 86 20.21 -19.47 19.91
N ASN A 87 19.57 -19.61 21.07
CA ASN A 87 18.71 -20.75 21.35
C ASN A 87 17.26 -20.58 20.87
N GLY A 88 16.88 -19.42 20.34
CA GLY A 88 15.49 -19.12 19.96
C GLY A 88 14.55 -19.04 21.17
N THR A 89 15.09 -18.73 22.35
CA THR A 89 14.30 -18.58 23.57
C THR A 89 13.56 -17.24 23.56
N PRO A 90 12.24 -17.21 23.83
CA PRO A 90 11.48 -15.97 23.89
C PRO A 90 12.18 -14.96 24.80
N PRO A 91 12.56 -13.77 24.30
CA PRO A 91 13.25 -12.80 25.11
C PRO A 91 12.28 -12.08 26.05
N ALA A 92 12.81 -11.39 27.04
CA ALA A 92 12.02 -10.56 27.95
C ALA A 92 11.16 -9.53 27.18
N ALA A 93 10.03 -9.14 27.77
CA ALA A 93 9.07 -8.23 27.12
C ALA A 93 9.67 -6.84 26.80
N ASP A 94 10.67 -6.40 27.56
CA ASP A 94 11.42 -5.15 27.41
C ASP A 94 12.68 -5.31 26.54
N ALA A 95 12.97 -6.51 26.03
CA ALA A 95 14.14 -6.73 25.20
C ALA A 95 14.12 -5.88 23.91
N PRO A 96 15.28 -5.41 23.42
CA PRO A 96 15.37 -4.65 22.19
C PRO A 96 14.74 -5.38 21.01
N ALA A 97 14.11 -4.64 20.09
CA ALA A 97 13.48 -5.20 18.90
C ALA A 97 14.42 -6.10 18.06
N SER A 98 15.73 -5.80 18.05
CA SER A 98 16.71 -6.66 17.37
C SER A 98 16.81 -8.05 18.01
N ILE A 99 16.83 -8.17 19.34
CA ILE A 99 16.87 -9.46 20.05
C ILE A 99 15.58 -10.25 19.78
N LYS A 100 14.41 -9.60 19.90
CA LYS A 100 13.10 -10.19 19.58
C LYS A 100 13.05 -10.77 18.18
N LYS A 101 13.56 -10.01 17.21
CA LYS A 101 13.59 -10.38 15.81
C LYS A 101 14.43 -11.63 15.53
N TYR A 102 15.65 -11.71 16.06
CA TYR A 102 16.51 -12.87 15.86
C TYR A 102 15.99 -14.10 16.61
N SER A 103 15.51 -13.93 17.85
CA SER A 103 14.98 -15.05 18.63
C SER A 103 13.72 -15.65 18.01
N ASP A 104 12.78 -14.82 17.53
CA ASP A 104 11.58 -15.28 16.81
C ASP A 104 11.94 -16.06 15.54
N ALA A 105 12.89 -15.55 14.74
CA ALA A 105 13.36 -16.25 13.55
C ALA A 105 13.95 -17.62 13.88
N ILE A 106 14.88 -17.70 14.84
CA ILE A 106 15.53 -18.95 15.25
C ILE A 106 14.51 -19.95 15.82
N SER A 107 13.56 -19.47 16.63
CA SER A 107 12.47 -20.30 17.18
C SER A 107 11.63 -20.93 16.07
N LYS A 108 11.20 -20.14 15.08
CA LYS A 108 10.42 -20.63 13.93
C LYS A 108 11.19 -21.62 13.06
N ILE A 109 12.47 -21.38 12.83
CA ILE A 109 13.35 -22.30 12.08
C ILE A 109 13.44 -23.65 12.82
N LYS A 110 13.74 -23.64 14.12
CA LYS A 110 13.85 -24.86 14.94
C LYS A 110 12.55 -25.66 14.98
N LEU A 111 11.43 -24.97 15.20
CA LEU A 111 10.11 -25.59 15.25
C LEU A 111 9.58 -26.00 13.87
N GLY A 112 10.16 -25.48 12.79
CA GLY A 112 9.71 -25.76 11.42
C GLY A 112 8.30 -25.22 11.18
N THR A 113 8.01 -24.00 11.64
CA THR A 113 6.69 -23.37 11.52
C THR A 113 6.63 -22.35 10.39
N GLY A 114 5.41 -21.99 9.96
CA GLY A 114 5.21 -21.12 8.81
C GLY A 114 5.92 -21.63 7.55
N TYR A 115 6.67 -20.75 6.89
CA TYR A 115 7.47 -21.07 5.69
C TYR A 115 8.51 -22.18 5.90
N TYR A 116 9.02 -22.35 7.13
CA TYR A 116 10.06 -23.35 7.40
C TYR A 116 9.55 -24.80 7.36
N LYS A 117 8.23 -25.01 7.29
CA LYS A 117 7.64 -26.34 7.04
C LYS A 117 8.12 -26.95 5.71
N ASN A 118 8.56 -26.10 4.78
CA ASN A 118 8.98 -26.50 3.44
C ASN A 118 10.46 -26.94 3.36
N PHE A 119 11.21 -26.91 4.48
CA PHE A 119 12.62 -27.29 4.51
C PHE A 119 12.82 -28.55 5.36
N SER A 120 13.72 -29.40 4.91
CA SER A 120 14.22 -30.54 5.68
C SER A 120 14.89 -30.09 6.98
N LEU A 121 15.08 -31.01 7.92
CA LEU A 121 15.77 -30.70 9.17
C LEU A 121 17.21 -30.19 8.92
N GLU A 122 17.92 -30.80 7.97
CA GLU A 122 19.29 -30.40 7.60
C GLU A 122 19.32 -28.97 7.05
N GLU A 123 18.43 -28.65 6.11
CA GLU A 123 18.34 -27.29 5.55
C GLU A 123 17.98 -26.26 6.62
N ARG A 124 17.07 -26.60 7.54
CA ARG A 124 16.72 -25.71 8.66
C ARG A 124 17.91 -25.45 9.59
N ILE A 125 18.76 -26.44 9.84
CA ILE A 125 20.00 -26.26 10.60
C ILE A 125 20.92 -25.26 9.89
N LYS A 126 21.12 -25.39 8.57
CA LYS A 126 21.93 -24.44 7.79
C LYS A 126 21.33 -23.02 7.82
N ILE A 127 20.01 -22.89 7.70
CA ILE A 127 19.33 -21.58 7.81
C ILE A 127 19.54 -20.99 9.20
N GLU A 128 19.38 -21.79 10.27
CA GLU A 128 19.65 -21.33 11.64
C GLU A 128 21.09 -20.81 11.78
N GLN A 129 22.07 -21.55 11.27
CA GLN A 129 23.48 -21.16 11.30
C GLN A 129 23.73 -19.84 10.56
N LEU A 130 23.11 -19.62 9.40
CA LEU A 130 23.18 -18.35 8.67
C LEU A 130 22.63 -17.18 9.51
N ILE A 131 21.48 -17.36 10.15
CA ILE A 131 20.87 -16.33 11.01
C ILE A 131 21.74 -16.07 12.25
N ASN A 132 22.31 -17.12 12.85
CA ASN A 132 23.26 -17.02 13.96
C ASN A 132 24.51 -16.25 13.57
N LEU A 133 25.10 -16.53 12.40
CA LEU A 133 26.27 -15.80 11.89
C LEU A 133 25.96 -14.31 11.70
N SER A 134 24.82 -13.97 11.09
CA SER A 134 24.39 -12.58 10.96
C SER A 134 24.27 -11.89 12.32
N PHE A 135 23.65 -12.55 13.30
CA PHE A 135 23.49 -12.01 14.64
C PHE A 135 24.84 -11.79 15.34
N LEU A 136 25.69 -12.80 15.33
CA LEU A 136 27.01 -12.78 15.98
C LEU A 136 27.90 -11.71 15.36
N SER A 137 27.94 -11.61 14.03
CA SER A 137 28.72 -10.58 13.33
C SER A 137 28.29 -9.17 13.71
N VAL A 138 26.98 -8.91 13.81
CA VAL A 138 26.47 -7.61 14.29
C VAL A 138 26.89 -7.34 15.73
N LYS A 139 26.84 -8.35 16.62
CA LYS A 139 27.29 -8.19 18.00
C LYS A 139 28.79 -7.93 18.08
N ALA A 140 29.60 -8.71 17.39
CA ALA A 140 31.03 -8.49 17.30
C ALA A 140 31.34 -7.10 16.75
N ALA A 141 30.63 -6.64 15.73
CA ALA A 141 30.81 -5.29 15.18
C ALA A 141 30.44 -4.18 16.17
N ILE A 142 29.41 -4.35 17.00
CA ILE A 142 29.04 -3.38 18.05
C ILE A 142 30.13 -3.31 19.12
N TYR A 143 30.57 -4.47 19.62
CA TYR A 143 31.51 -4.55 20.74
C TYR A 143 32.95 -4.25 20.33
N HIS A 144 33.34 -4.63 19.12
CA HIS A 144 34.73 -4.60 18.64
C HIS A 144 34.92 -3.65 17.43
N HIS A 145 34.06 -2.65 17.27
CA HIS A 145 34.09 -1.74 16.10
C HIS A 145 35.46 -1.09 15.86
N LYS A 146 36.24 -0.81 16.92
CA LYS A 146 37.57 -0.16 16.83
C LYS A 146 38.65 -1.10 16.26
N ILE A 147 38.53 -2.41 16.44
CA ILE A 147 39.56 -3.39 16.02
C ILE A 147 39.19 -4.12 14.72
N LEU A 148 37.91 -4.18 14.36
CA LEU A 148 37.50 -4.82 13.12
C LEU A 148 37.91 -3.98 11.88
N PRO A 149 38.34 -4.64 10.78
CA PRO A 149 38.76 -3.98 9.54
C PRO A 149 37.59 -3.25 8.83
N ILE A 150 37.84 -2.59 7.70
CA ILE A 150 36.83 -1.91 6.86
C ILE A 150 36.02 -0.88 7.67
N LYS A 151 36.70 0.17 8.15
CA LYS A 151 36.17 1.18 9.07
C LYS A 151 35.42 2.30 8.33
N ILE A 152 34.27 1.96 7.75
CA ILE A 152 33.51 2.86 6.87
C ILE A 152 32.12 3.27 7.40
N TYR A 153 31.73 2.81 8.60
CA TYR A 153 30.42 3.09 9.19
C TYR A 153 30.12 4.59 9.41
N GLU A 154 31.15 5.41 9.51
CA GLU A 154 31.04 6.85 9.74
C GLU A 154 31.36 7.66 8.48
N LYS A 155 31.44 7.01 7.32
CA LYS A 155 31.85 7.61 6.03
C LYS A 155 30.87 7.26 4.91
N GLY A 156 30.90 8.07 3.85
CA GLY A 156 30.16 7.82 2.61
C GLY A 156 28.67 7.55 2.82
N LEU A 157 28.17 6.45 2.24
CA LEU A 157 26.78 6.03 2.29
C LEU A 157 26.28 5.68 3.70
N TYR A 158 27.16 5.32 4.64
CA TYR A 158 26.77 4.94 6.00
C TYR A 158 26.52 6.15 6.91
N THR A 159 26.94 7.35 6.51
CA THR A 159 26.69 8.58 7.29
C THR A 159 25.19 8.84 7.48
N PRO A 160 24.77 9.44 8.62
CA PRO A 160 23.36 9.72 8.90
C PRO A 160 22.63 10.47 7.79
N ASN A 161 23.30 11.43 7.14
CA ASN A 161 22.73 12.25 6.06
C ASN A 161 22.55 11.47 4.76
N ASN A 162 23.43 10.50 4.47
CA ASN A 162 23.41 9.78 3.21
C ASN A 162 22.61 8.48 3.25
N ARG A 163 22.56 7.78 4.40
CA ARG A 163 21.94 6.46 4.52
C ARG A 163 20.41 6.45 4.39
N GLY A 164 19.76 7.59 4.59
CA GLY A 164 18.36 7.81 4.22
C GLY A 164 17.28 7.20 5.10
N ILE A 165 17.60 6.37 6.10
CA ILE A 165 16.58 5.80 7.01
C ILE A 165 16.00 6.86 7.97
N ILE A 166 14.68 6.95 8.02
CA ILE A 166 13.92 7.68 9.04
C ILE A 166 13.18 6.65 9.90
N LYS A 167 13.54 6.53 11.18
CA LYS A 167 12.85 5.63 12.10
C LYS A 167 11.49 6.19 12.50
N LYS A 168 10.45 5.36 12.45
CA LYS A 168 9.17 5.68 13.07
C LYS A 168 9.25 5.39 14.56
N PRO A 169 8.55 6.16 15.42
CA PRO A 169 8.41 5.83 16.83
C PRO A 169 7.78 4.44 16.98
N ASP A 170 8.19 3.69 18.02
CA ASP A 170 7.70 2.34 18.26
C ASP A 170 6.17 2.33 18.40
N GLN A 171 5.52 1.52 17.56
CA GLN A 171 4.07 1.39 17.55
C GLN A 171 3.70 0.10 18.29
N LYS A 172 3.32 0.23 19.57
CA LYS A 172 3.01 -0.89 20.49
C LYS A 172 1.98 -1.92 19.95
N LYS A 173 1.22 -1.59 18.90
CA LYS A 173 0.16 -2.42 18.32
C LYS A 173 0.41 -2.87 16.87
N VAL A 174 1.54 -2.55 16.26
CA VAL A 174 1.82 -3.01 14.88
C VAL A 174 2.56 -4.33 14.91
N THR A 175 1.79 -5.39 14.70
CA THR A 175 2.26 -6.76 14.49
C THR A 175 2.00 -7.18 13.04
N SER A 176 2.74 -8.15 12.54
CA SER A 176 2.61 -8.64 11.16
C SER A 176 2.68 -10.15 11.13
N GLN A 177 1.81 -10.78 10.36
CA GLN A 177 1.92 -12.19 9.99
C GLN A 177 2.75 -12.37 8.72
N ASN A 178 2.74 -11.37 7.84
CA ASN A 178 3.43 -11.38 6.56
C ASN A 178 4.95 -11.48 6.77
N MET A 179 5.62 -12.25 5.91
CA MET A 179 7.08 -12.47 5.89
C MET A 179 7.79 -11.58 4.84
N GLY A 180 9.12 -11.67 4.76
CA GLY A 180 9.92 -10.97 3.74
C GLY A 180 9.73 -9.45 3.74
N LEU A 181 9.52 -8.87 2.56
CA LEU A 181 9.34 -7.43 2.41
C LEU A 181 7.87 -6.98 2.43
N ILE A 182 6.95 -7.92 2.57
CA ILE A 182 5.51 -7.70 2.51
C ILE A 182 5.06 -6.99 3.80
N LYS A 183 4.37 -5.86 3.65
CA LYS A 183 3.85 -5.08 4.78
C LYS A 183 2.60 -5.73 5.37
N SER A 184 2.27 -5.43 6.61
CA SER A 184 1.14 -6.06 7.32
C SER A 184 -0.22 -5.81 6.67
N TYR A 185 -0.38 -4.70 5.96
CA TYR A 185 -1.59 -4.34 5.23
C TYR A 185 -1.59 -4.77 3.76
N HIS A 186 -0.47 -5.29 3.25
CA HIS A 186 -0.45 -5.83 1.90
C HIS A 186 -1.29 -7.12 1.85
N PRO A 187 -2.11 -7.29 0.80
CA PRO A 187 -3.00 -8.43 0.71
C PRO A 187 -2.18 -9.71 0.55
N LEU A 188 -2.46 -10.72 1.36
CA LEU A 188 -2.00 -12.11 1.16
C LEU A 188 -3.21 -13.04 1.25
N ALA A 189 -3.17 -14.13 0.49
CA ALA A 189 -4.16 -15.19 0.64
C ALA A 189 -3.92 -15.93 1.96
N ARG A 190 -4.95 -16.55 2.54
CA ARG A 190 -4.83 -17.26 3.83
C ARG A 190 -3.94 -18.50 3.75
N ASP A 191 -3.84 -19.05 2.55
CA ASP A 191 -3.03 -20.22 2.17
C ASP A 191 -1.67 -19.81 1.56
N ASP A 192 -1.34 -18.51 1.54
CA ASP A 192 -0.05 -18.04 1.03
C ASP A 192 1.08 -18.45 1.98
N ILE A 193 2.17 -19.00 1.41
CA ILE A 193 3.30 -19.54 2.17
C ILE A 193 4.09 -18.48 2.95
N TYR A 194 3.91 -17.18 2.63
CA TYR A 194 4.53 -16.07 3.33
C TYR A 194 3.65 -15.47 4.42
N LEU A 195 2.52 -16.10 4.72
CA LEU A 195 1.68 -15.75 5.86
C LEU A 195 2.01 -16.67 7.04
N ASN A 196 2.51 -16.11 8.14
CA ASN A 196 2.72 -16.89 9.37
C ASN A 196 1.40 -17.21 10.06
N ASP A 197 1.36 -18.38 10.70
CA ASP A 197 0.27 -18.84 11.55
C ASP A 197 -0.07 -17.80 12.65
N MET A 198 0.96 -17.18 13.25
CA MET A 198 0.82 -16.17 14.32
C MET A 198 1.58 -14.88 14.00
N PRO A 199 1.05 -13.71 14.41
CA PRO A 199 1.72 -12.43 14.21
C PRO A 199 2.99 -12.30 15.06
N THR A 200 3.97 -11.51 14.58
CA THR A 200 5.16 -11.17 15.35
C THR A 200 4.84 -10.39 16.62
N GLN A 201 5.58 -10.62 17.71
CA GLN A 201 5.46 -9.83 18.96
C GLN A 201 6.30 -8.53 18.96
N PHE A 202 6.74 -8.10 17.79
CA PHE A 202 7.55 -6.91 17.57
C PHE A 202 7.19 -6.27 16.23
N THR A 203 7.42 -4.96 16.12
CA THR A 203 7.26 -4.24 14.86
C THR A 203 8.40 -4.61 13.91
N ARG A 204 8.04 -5.16 12.74
CA ARG A 204 9.02 -5.54 11.70
C ARG A 204 9.70 -4.30 11.10
N ALA A 205 10.88 -4.50 10.52
CA ALA A 205 11.66 -3.41 9.95
C ALA A 205 10.99 -2.76 8.73
N THR A 206 10.17 -3.51 7.99
CA THR A 206 9.29 -3.02 6.92
C THR A 206 8.29 -1.97 7.40
N GLU A 207 7.94 -1.99 8.69
CA GLU A 207 6.94 -1.09 9.29
C GLU A 207 7.57 0.05 10.09
N SER A 208 8.73 -0.20 10.71
CA SER A 208 9.36 0.73 11.65
C SER A 208 10.20 1.84 11.01
N SER A 209 10.21 1.92 9.68
CA SER A 209 11.01 2.92 8.94
C SER A 209 10.25 3.59 7.80
N ARG A 210 10.69 4.80 7.47
CA ARG A 210 10.47 5.52 6.20
C ARG A 210 11.85 5.90 5.64
N PHE A 211 11.87 6.56 4.49
CA PHE A 211 13.08 7.05 3.86
C PHE A 211 13.06 8.59 3.75
N ASN A 212 14.25 9.18 3.73
CA ASN A 212 14.48 10.58 3.38
C ASN A 212 14.74 10.68 1.87
N PRO A 213 13.82 11.25 1.07
CA PRO A 213 13.97 11.35 -0.38
C PRO A 213 15.19 12.19 -0.79
N GLU A 214 15.69 13.07 0.08
CA GLU A 214 16.84 13.92 -0.22
C GLU A 214 18.19 13.23 -0.04
N SER A 215 18.22 12.09 0.65
CA SER A 215 19.46 11.38 0.92
C SER A 215 20.03 10.70 -0.33
N LEU A 216 21.36 10.66 -0.40
CA LEU A 216 22.09 10.07 -1.53
C LEU A 216 21.67 8.61 -1.78
N TRP A 217 21.60 7.79 -0.74
CA TRP A 217 21.23 6.37 -0.85
C TRP A 217 19.85 6.17 -1.48
N VAL A 218 18.88 6.97 -1.04
CA VAL A 218 17.50 6.88 -1.48
C VAL A 218 17.36 7.34 -2.93
N LYS A 219 18.02 8.44 -3.31
CA LYS A 219 18.10 8.91 -4.70
C LYS A 219 18.73 7.86 -5.61
N MET A 220 19.85 7.27 -5.19
CA MET A 220 20.52 6.21 -5.94
C MET A 220 19.64 4.97 -6.14
N ASN A 221 18.85 4.58 -5.14
CA ASN A 221 17.98 3.42 -5.23
C ASN A 221 16.77 3.66 -6.13
N PHE A 222 16.05 4.77 -5.94
CA PHE A 222 14.85 5.05 -6.73
C PHE A 222 15.17 5.47 -8.18
N SER A 223 16.37 6.00 -8.45
CA SER A 223 16.83 6.24 -9.83
C SER A 223 16.89 4.98 -10.70
N LYS A 224 16.97 3.78 -10.09
CA LYS A 224 16.97 2.50 -10.81
C LYS A 224 15.59 2.08 -11.30
N LEU A 225 14.51 2.71 -10.80
CA LEU A 225 13.10 2.40 -11.10
C LEU A 225 12.61 0.99 -10.77
N VAL A 226 13.48 0.04 -10.44
CA VAL A 226 13.16 -1.37 -10.14
C VAL A 226 13.25 -1.71 -8.65
N HIS A 227 13.86 -0.85 -7.84
CA HIS A 227 14.08 -1.08 -6.40
C HIS A 227 12.74 -1.10 -5.64
N PRO A 228 12.43 -2.11 -4.80
CA PRO A 228 11.10 -2.25 -4.22
C PRO A 228 10.81 -1.27 -3.08
N PHE A 229 11.84 -0.83 -2.34
CA PHE A 229 11.73 0.20 -1.30
C PHE A 229 13.13 0.57 -0.82
N SER A 230 13.32 1.81 -0.37
CA SER A 230 14.59 2.21 0.25
C SER A 230 14.46 2.23 1.77
N ASN A 231 15.45 1.67 2.46
CA ASN A 231 15.66 1.85 3.88
C ASN A 231 17.04 2.46 4.14
N SER A 232 18.07 1.63 4.21
CA SER A 232 19.47 2.04 4.40
C SER A 232 20.37 1.01 3.76
N ILE A 233 21.60 1.39 3.40
CA ILE A 233 22.65 0.41 3.09
C ILE A 233 22.83 -0.56 4.26
N SER A 234 23.01 -1.85 3.97
CA SER A 234 23.01 -2.89 5.00
C SER A 234 24.23 -2.81 5.91
N GLY A 235 23.98 -2.52 7.19
CA GLY A 235 24.98 -2.68 8.24
C GLY A 235 25.20 -4.15 8.60
N THR A 236 24.18 -5.00 8.48
CA THR A 236 24.31 -6.42 8.77
C THR A 236 25.34 -7.08 7.85
N MET A 237 25.25 -6.83 6.55
CA MET A 237 26.20 -7.40 5.60
C MET A 237 27.60 -6.83 5.79
N LEU A 238 27.74 -5.52 6.05
CA LEU A 238 29.05 -4.95 6.37
C LEU A 238 29.66 -5.58 7.64
N SER A 239 28.86 -5.82 8.67
CA SER A 239 29.33 -6.49 9.89
C SER A 239 29.86 -7.89 9.58
N GLN A 240 29.16 -8.65 8.72
CA GLN A 240 29.62 -9.96 8.25
C GLN A 240 30.96 -9.86 7.50
N LEU A 241 31.07 -8.94 6.53
CA LEU A 241 32.29 -8.75 5.74
C LEU A 241 33.48 -8.35 6.61
N ARG A 242 33.27 -7.48 7.60
CA ARG A 242 34.29 -7.09 8.58
C ARG A 242 34.78 -8.28 9.39
N MET A 243 33.87 -9.17 9.80
CA MET A 243 34.24 -10.41 10.50
C MET A 243 35.04 -11.34 9.61
N LEU A 244 34.56 -11.64 8.39
CA LEU A 244 35.26 -12.51 7.45
C LEU A 244 36.68 -12.01 7.16
N LYS A 245 36.85 -10.70 6.92
CA LYS A 245 38.18 -10.11 6.71
C LYS A 245 39.06 -10.22 7.96
N SER A 246 38.50 -10.03 9.15
CA SER A 246 39.24 -10.18 10.40
C SER A 246 39.73 -11.62 10.61
N LEU A 247 38.87 -12.60 10.34
CA LEU A 247 39.22 -14.02 10.40
C LEU A 247 40.27 -14.39 9.37
N HIS A 248 40.19 -13.84 8.15
CA HIS A 248 41.21 -14.03 7.13
C HIS A 248 42.58 -13.51 7.60
N ASN A 249 42.63 -12.28 8.14
CA ASN A 249 43.87 -11.71 8.66
C ASN A 249 44.48 -12.56 9.80
N LYS A 250 43.64 -13.25 10.57
CA LYS A 250 44.06 -14.19 11.63
C LYS A 250 44.34 -15.62 11.12
N ARG A 251 44.26 -15.87 9.80
CA ARG A 251 44.38 -17.20 9.17
C ARG A 251 43.36 -18.22 9.71
N LYS A 252 42.18 -17.74 10.12
CA LYS A 252 41.05 -18.53 10.63
C LYS A 252 39.84 -18.55 9.69
N PHE A 253 39.96 -17.99 8.49
CA PHE A 253 38.90 -18.02 7.48
C PHE A 253 39.00 -19.30 6.66
N LYS A 254 37.92 -20.09 6.62
CA LYS A 254 37.84 -21.35 5.88
C LYS A 254 36.59 -21.35 4.99
N PHE A 255 36.79 -21.04 3.72
CA PHE A 255 35.84 -21.22 2.62
C PHE A 255 36.59 -21.95 1.51
N GLN A 256 36.71 -23.26 1.67
CA GLN A 256 37.36 -24.16 0.71
C GLN A 256 36.34 -24.94 -0.10
N LYS A 257 35.19 -25.26 0.52
CA LYS A 257 34.09 -26.01 -0.09
C LYS A 257 32.97 -25.10 -0.58
N THR A 258 32.64 -24.06 0.18
CA THR A 258 31.58 -23.10 -0.18
C THR A 258 32.17 -21.92 -0.95
N ASN A 259 31.49 -21.48 -2.03
CA ASN A 259 31.84 -20.22 -2.68
C ASN A 259 31.40 -19.03 -1.79
N CYS A 260 32.31 -18.08 -1.53
CA CYS A 260 32.05 -16.97 -0.62
C CYS A 260 30.90 -16.05 -1.09
N ILE A 261 30.80 -15.75 -2.39
CA ILE A 261 29.70 -14.95 -2.95
C ILE A 261 28.36 -15.68 -2.79
N LYS A 262 28.32 -16.99 -3.11
CA LYS A 262 27.11 -17.80 -2.87
C LYS A 262 26.68 -17.75 -1.41
N TYR A 263 27.61 -17.93 -0.48
CA TYR A 263 27.35 -17.79 0.96
C TYR A 263 26.73 -16.42 1.31
N LEU A 264 27.31 -15.32 0.82
CA LEU A 264 26.83 -13.97 1.12
C LEU A 264 25.43 -13.72 0.55
N HIS A 265 25.13 -14.24 -0.64
CA HIS A 265 23.80 -14.18 -1.24
C HIS A 265 22.76 -15.06 -0.51
N THR A 266 23.14 -16.25 -0.06
CA THR A 266 22.28 -17.13 0.74
C THR A 266 22.01 -16.51 2.12
N LEU A 267 23.02 -15.89 2.74
CA LEU A 267 22.87 -15.10 3.96
C LEU A 267 21.92 -13.91 3.76
N ALA A 268 22.08 -13.15 2.68
CA ALA A 268 21.20 -12.03 2.34
C ALA A 268 19.75 -12.50 2.16
N SER A 269 19.55 -13.65 1.50
CA SER A 269 18.23 -14.26 1.30
C SER A 269 17.57 -14.65 2.62
N ALA A 270 18.29 -15.38 3.47
CA ALA A 270 17.82 -15.78 4.80
C ALA A 270 17.48 -14.56 5.66
N MET A 271 18.29 -13.50 5.59
CA MET A 271 18.06 -12.26 6.33
C MET A 271 16.92 -11.42 5.74
N LEU A 272 16.75 -11.32 4.44
CA LEU A 272 15.61 -10.60 3.84
C LEU A 272 14.30 -11.25 4.27
N PHE A 273 14.24 -12.56 4.14
CA PHE A 273 13.04 -13.34 4.42
C PHE A 273 12.55 -13.18 5.87
N ASN A 274 13.45 -13.33 6.84
CA ASN A 274 13.12 -13.17 8.25
C ASN A 274 12.91 -11.71 8.64
N SER A 275 13.84 -10.88 8.18
CA SER A 275 14.09 -9.61 8.82
C SER A 275 13.31 -8.48 8.19
N GLY A 276 13.01 -8.59 6.89
CA GLY A 276 12.34 -7.57 6.08
C GLY A 276 13.00 -6.19 6.09
N GLY A 277 14.26 -6.10 6.55
CA GLY A 277 14.88 -4.81 6.87
C GLY A 277 15.55 -4.11 5.71
N HIS A 278 15.92 -4.85 4.68
CA HIS A 278 16.65 -4.36 3.53
C HIS A 278 16.16 -5.12 2.31
N SER A 279 16.14 -4.45 1.16
CA SER A 279 16.00 -5.15 -0.11
C SER A 279 17.23 -6.04 -0.35
N TYR A 280 17.14 -6.99 -1.27
CA TYR A 280 18.21 -7.88 -1.68
C TYR A 280 19.41 -7.07 -2.18
N TYR A 281 19.13 -6.06 -3.02
CA TYR A 281 20.12 -5.08 -3.46
C TYR A 281 20.72 -4.31 -2.28
N GLU A 282 19.91 -3.80 -1.34
CA GLU A 282 20.43 -3.08 -0.17
C GLU A 282 21.29 -3.96 0.73
N PHE A 283 20.97 -5.26 0.84
CA PHE A 283 21.76 -6.24 1.57
C PHE A 283 23.14 -6.44 0.96
N LEU A 284 23.23 -6.54 -0.37
CA LEU A 284 24.45 -6.92 -1.08
C LEU A 284 25.26 -5.73 -1.58
N HIS A 285 24.70 -4.53 -1.60
CA HIS A 285 25.42 -3.32 -2.01
C HIS A 285 26.77 -3.10 -1.32
N PRO A 286 27.00 -3.48 -0.04
CA PRO A 286 28.32 -3.37 0.58
C PRO A 286 29.45 -4.05 -0.23
N LEU A 287 29.15 -5.09 -1.01
CA LEU A 287 30.12 -5.76 -1.89
C LEU A 287 30.63 -4.89 -3.04
N THR A 288 29.89 -3.83 -3.38
CA THR A 288 30.24 -2.91 -4.46
C THR A 288 31.12 -1.75 -4.00
N LEU A 289 31.35 -1.59 -2.70
CA LEU A 289 32.14 -0.48 -2.14
C LEU A 289 33.63 -0.73 -2.32
N ASP A 290 34.38 0.30 -2.74
CA ASP A 290 35.82 0.19 -3.00
C ASP A 290 36.60 -0.31 -1.78
N ASP A 291 36.31 0.20 -0.58
CA ASP A 291 36.94 -0.28 0.67
C ASP A 291 36.73 -1.78 0.92
N VAL A 292 35.59 -2.32 0.49
CA VAL A 292 35.28 -3.76 0.59
C VAL A 292 36.00 -4.53 -0.51
N LYS A 293 35.96 -4.05 -1.75
CA LYS A 293 36.66 -4.67 -2.89
C LYS A 293 38.15 -4.80 -2.63
N ILE A 294 38.81 -3.70 -2.23
CA ILE A 294 40.23 -3.67 -1.87
C ILE A 294 40.52 -4.63 -0.71
N ALA A 295 39.65 -4.67 0.31
CA ALA A 295 39.87 -5.55 1.45
C ALA A 295 39.76 -7.05 1.09
N PHE A 296 38.93 -7.41 0.11
CA PHE A 296 38.65 -8.78 -0.28
C PHE A 296 39.42 -9.27 -1.51
N GLU A 297 40.10 -8.39 -2.24
CA GLU A 297 40.98 -8.75 -3.37
C GLU A 297 41.98 -9.89 -3.01
N PRO A 298 42.63 -9.91 -1.82
CA PRO A 298 43.51 -11.02 -1.45
C PRO A 298 42.79 -12.33 -1.06
N ILE A 299 41.46 -12.29 -0.89
CA ILE A 299 40.64 -13.42 -0.42
C ILE A 299 39.96 -14.11 -1.60
N THR A 300 39.36 -13.33 -2.50
CA THR A 300 38.65 -13.84 -3.68
C THR A 300 38.57 -12.77 -4.76
N SER A 301 38.80 -13.18 -6.01
CA SER A 301 38.57 -12.35 -7.19
C SER A 301 37.08 -12.04 -7.41
N ASP A 302 36.18 -12.90 -6.93
CA ASP A 302 34.74 -12.80 -7.19
C ASP A 302 34.11 -11.53 -6.61
N ILE A 303 34.71 -10.94 -5.56
CA ILE A 303 34.25 -9.68 -4.96
C ILE A 303 34.75 -8.47 -5.75
N ALA A 304 35.95 -8.51 -6.33
CA ALA A 304 36.50 -7.40 -7.11
C ALA A 304 35.61 -7.08 -8.32
N ASP A 305 35.21 -8.13 -9.03
CA ASP A 305 34.34 -8.06 -10.22
C ASP A 305 32.86 -8.26 -9.90
N TYR A 306 32.47 -8.09 -8.63
CA TYR A 306 31.11 -8.37 -8.18
C TYR A 306 30.08 -7.54 -8.95
N ASN A 307 29.17 -8.24 -9.62
CA ASN A 307 27.98 -7.69 -10.25
C ASN A 307 26.78 -8.56 -9.91
N ILE A 308 25.79 -7.96 -9.25
CA ILE A 308 24.57 -8.65 -8.82
C ILE A 308 23.79 -9.24 -10.00
N VAL A 309 23.85 -8.62 -11.18
CA VAL A 309 23.13 -9.07 -12.39
C VAL A 309 23.61 -10.46 -12.81
N ASN A 310 24.93 -10.69 -12.82
CA ASN A 310 25.50 -11.97 -13.22
C ASN A 310 25.02 -13.13 -12.31
N ILE A 311 24.83 -12.85 -11.02
CA ILE A 311 24.35 -13.84 -10.06
C ILE A 311 22.84 -14.08 -10.21
N ILE A 312 22.07 -13.03 -10.48
CA ILE A 312 20.62 -13.14 -10.72
C ILE A 312 20.34 -13.92 -12.02
N ASP A 313 21.05 -13.63 -13.10
CA ASP A 313 20.84 -14.26 -14.40
C ASP A 313 21.22 -15.75 -14.40
N SER A 314 22.25 -16.12 -13.65
CA SER A 314 22.71 -17.51 -13.51
C SER A 314 21.90 -18.34 -12.50
N SER A 315 21.00 -17.74 -11.73
CA SER A 315 20.29 -18.41 -10.65
C SER A 315 19.25 -19.45 -11.09
N GLY A 316 18.75 -19.37 -12.32
CA GLY A 316 17.73 -20.28 -12.86
C GLY A 316 16.32 -20.14 -12.25
N ILE A 317 16.13 -19.33 -11.21
CA ILE A 317 14.85 -19.19 -10.48
C ILE A 317 13.88 -18.18 -11.09
N ASN A 318 14.34 -17.36 -12.05
CA ASN A 318 13.59 -16.20 -12.56
C ASN A 318 12.19 -16.57 -13.10
N ARG A 319 12.06 -17.71 -13.80
CA ARG A 319 10.77 -18.15 -14.35
C ARG A 319 9.75 -18.49 -13.26
N THR A 320 10.19 -19.18 -12.21
CA THR A 320 9.35 -19.54 -11.06
C THR A 320 8.93 -18.29 -10.29
N VAL A 321 9.88 -17.41 -9.98
CA VAL A 321 9.63 -16.15 -9.27
C VAL A 321 8.62 -15.27 -10.03
N LEU A 322 8.80 -15.13 -11.35
CA LEU A 322 7.88 -14.37 -12.19
C LEU A 322 6.48 -15.01 -12.22
N GLY A 323 6.39 -16.34 -12.36
CA GLY A 323 5.11 -17.05 -12.34
C GLY A 323 4.33 -16.81 -11.05
N ASN A 324 4.97 -17.07 -9.90
CA ASN A 324 4.36 -16.88 -8.57
C ASN A 324 3.94 -15.41 -8.34
N THR A 325 4.76 -14.45 -8.78
CA THR A 325 4.44 -13.03 -8.67
C THR A 325 3.25 -12.63 -9.54
N LEU A 326 3.14 -13.18 -10.76
CA LEU A 326 2.00 -12.93 -11.64
C LEU A 326 0.70 -13.51 -11.07
N ASP A 327 0.77 -14.70 -10.48
CA ASP A 327 -0.38 -15.31 -9.79
C ASP A 327 -0.83 -14.46 -8.59
N TYR A 328 0.14 -13.96 -7.81
CA TYR A 328 -0.13 -13.02 -6.73
C TYR A 328 -0.80 -11.72 -7.22
N PHE A 329 -0.26 -11.12 -8.29
CA PHE A 329 -0.84 -9.94 -8.92
C PHE A 329 -2.28 -10.19 -9.39
N TYR A 330 -2.53 -11.32 -10.06
CA TYR A 330 -3.88 -11.69 -10.51
C TYR A 330 -4.86 -11.84 -9.34
N LYS A 331 -4.43 -12.43 -8.21
CA LYS A 331 -5.25 -12.51 -6.99
C LYS A 331 -5.61 -11.12 -6.42
N ILE A 332 -4.67 -10.17 -6.44
CA ILE A 332 -4.94 -8.78 -6.04
C ILE A 332 -5.99 -8.15 -6.95
N GLU A 333 -5.81 -8.26 -8.26
CA GLU A 333 -6.73 -7.68 -9.24
C GLU A 333 -8.12 -8.28 -9.14
N LEU A 334 -8.23 -9.60 -8.96
CA LEU A 334 -9.50 -10.28 -8.74
C LEU A 334 -10.19 -9.80 -7.46
N LYS A 335 -9.44 -9.62 -6.36
CA LYS A 335 -9.97 -9.07 -5.12
C LYS A 335 -10.50 -7.65 -5.31
N ASN A 336 -9.76 -6.79 -6.03
CA ASN A 336 -10.16 -5.43 -6.33
C ASN A 336 -11.45 -5.40 -7.17
N LYS A 337 -11.55 -6.27 -8.18
CA LYS A 337 -12.74 -6.43 -9.01
C LYS A 337 -13.95 -6.90 -8.18
N LEU A 338 -13.78 -7.96 -7.38
CA LEU A 338 -14.85 -8.48 -6.51
C LEU A 338 -15.31 -7.43 -5.49
N HIS A 339 -14.38 -6.70 -4.87
CA HIS A 339 -14.73 -5.63 -3.93
C HIS A 339 -15.56 -4.53 -4.62
N SER A 340 -15.19 -4.16 -5.83
CA SER A 340 -15.95 -3.20 -6.66
C SER A 340 -17.36 -3.71 -6.96
N GLU A 341 -17.50 -4.98 -7.37
CA GLU A 341 -18.80 -5.61 -7.64
C GLU A 341 -19.69 -5.71 -6.37
N LEU A 342 -19.10 -6.06 -5.22
CA LEU A 342 -19.81 -6.14 -3.95
C LEU A 342 -20.22 -4.77 -3.40
N ALA A 343 -19.38 -3.75 -3.59
CA ALA A 343 -19.72 -2.37 -3.25
C ALA A 343 -20.93 -1.92 -4.08
N ILE A 344 -20.94 -2.22 -5.38
CA ILE A 344 -22.08 -1.96 -6.27
C ILE A 344 -23.33 -2.72 -5.82
N SER A 345 -23.23 -4.01 -5.45
CA SER A 345 -24.40 -4.80 -5.02
C SER A 345 -24.96 -4.36 -3.67
N SER A 346 -24.11 -4.02 -2.71
CA SER A 346 -24.50 -3.49 -1.39
C SER A 346 -25.15 -2.12 -1.54
N PHE A 347 -24.58 -1.27 -2.39
CA PHE A 347 -25.19 -0.02 -2.82
C PHE A 347 -26.55 -0.28 -3.47
N ASN A 348 -26.67 -1.21 -4.43
CA ASN A 348 -27.95 -1.59 -5.04
C ASN A 348 -29.02 -1.95 -4.00
N ARG A 349 -28.66 -2.71 -2.97
CA ARG A 349 -29.61 -3.11 -1.92
C ARG A 349 -30.06 -1.92 -1.07
N VAL A 350 -29.12 -1.10 -0.57
CA VAL A 350 -29.42 0.06 0.28
C VAL A 350 -30.21 1.12 -0.48
N THR A 351 -29.80 1.41 -1.72
CA THR A 351 -30.48 2.36 -2.61
C THR A 351 -31.89 1.89 -3.00
N ASN A 352 -32.07 0.62 -3.38
CA ASN A 352 -33.41 0.11 -3.72
C ASN A 352 -34.39 0.16 -2.53
N GLN A 353 -33.90 0.12 -1.30
CA GLN A 353 -34.74 0.20 -0.09
C GLN A 353 -34.98 1.66 0.33
N ALA A 354 -33.95 2.51 0.34
CA ALA A 354 -34.06 3.91 0.75
C ALA A 354 -34.68 4.82 -0.33
N PHE A 355 -34.46 4.51 -1.61
CA PHE A 355 -34.83 5.38 -2.73
C PHE A 355 -36.10 4.94 -3.46
N LYS A 356 -36.73 3.83 -3.00
CA LYS A 356 -38.01 3.34 -3.50
C LYS A 356 -39.08 4.45 -3.52
N ASN A 357 -39.10 5.29 -2.50
CA ASN A 357 -40.04 6.41 -2.35
C ASN A 357 -39.85 7.54 -3.39
N TYR A 358 -38.68 7.61 -4.02
CA TYR A 358 -38.35 8.61 -5.05
C TYR A 358 -38.38 8.02 -6.47
N GLY A 359 -38.73 6.74 -6.62
CA GLY A 359 -38.80 6.07 -7.92
C GLY A 359 -37.46 5.98 -8.67
N PHE A 360 -36.35 6.14 -7.93
CA PHE A 360 -34.99 6.00 -8.44
C PHE A 360 -34.53 4.55 -8.33
N ASN A 361 -33.91 4.04 -9.39
CA ASN A 361 -33.20 2.77 -9.36
C ASN A 361 -31.92 2.85 -10.19
N LEU A 362 -30.96 1.96 -9.91
CA LEU A 362 -29.64 2.06 -10.50
C LEU A 362 -29.55 1.65 -11.97
N LYS A 363 -30.54 0.91 -12.46
CA LYS A 363 -30.71 0.67 -13.90
C LYS A 363 -30.85 1.98 -14.67
N GLN A 364 -31.27 3.08 -14.03
CA GLN A 364 -31.34 4.39 -14.68
C GLN A 364 -29.96 5.04 -14.85
N LEU A 365 -29.02 4.86 -13.92
CA LEU A 365 -27.61 5.29 -14.10
C LEU A 365 -26.87 4.38 -15.09
N GLU A 366 -27.19 3.09 -15.09
CA GLU A 366 -26.67 2.14 -16.06
C GLU A 366 -27.10 2.51 -17.50
N LYS A 367 -28.38 2.86 -17.70
CA LYS A 367 -28.90 3.36 -18.99
C LYS A 367 -28.21 4.62 -19.47
N THR A 368 -27.65 5.43 -18.57
CA THR A 368 -26.88 6.61 -18.93
C THR A 368 -25.37 6.39 -18.94
N GLN A 369 -24.87 5.16 -18.73
CA GLN A 369 -23.43 4.85 -18.64
C GLN A 369 -22.71 5.54 -17.46
N LEU A 370 -23.44 5.98 -16.43
CA LEU A 370 -22.90 6.70 -15.26
C LEU A 370 -22.65 5.81 -14.05
N LEU A 371 -22.89 4.50 -14.16
CA LEU A 371 -22.69 3.54 -13.08
C LEU A 371 -21.18 3.23 -12.90
N GLN A 372 -20.47 4.13 -12.23
CA GLN A 372 -19.04 4.01 -11.89
C GLN A 372 -18.83 4.22 -10.38
N PRO A 373 -17.79 3.61 -9.77
CA PRO A 373 -17.53 3.72 -8.33
C PRO A 373 -17.47 5.16 -7.80
N GLU A 374 -16.88 6.08 -8.54
CA GLU A 374 -16.73 7.49 -8.14
C GLU A 374 -18.08 8.21 -8.11
N ASN A 375 -18.95 7.91 -9.07
CA ASN A 375 -20.30 8.47 -9.11
C ASN A 375 -21.20 7.86 -8.03
N ILE A 376 -21.00 6.59 -7.70
CA ILE A 376 -21.67 5.93 -6.58
C ILE A 376 -21.29 6.63 -5.27
N GLN A 377 -20.01 6.92 -5.06
CA GLN A 377 -19.56 7.64 -3.87
C GLN A 377 -20.19 9.03 -3.76
N ARG A 378 -20.27 9.79 -4.86
CA ARG A 378 -20.91 11.12 -4.88
C ARG A 378 -22.39 11.09 -4.47
N VAL A 379 -23.14 10.06 -4.89
CA VAL A 379 -24.53 9.85 -4.45
C VAL A 379 -24.58 9.57 -2.94
N LEU A 380 -23.61 8.85 -2.40
CA LEU A 380 -23.52 8.51 -0.97
C LEU A 380 -23.11 9.70 -0.09
N ASP A 381 -22.32 10.62 -0.63
CA ASP A 381 -21.89 11.82 0.10
C ASP A 381 -23.06 12.80 0.30
N THR A 382 -24.02 12.83 -0.63
CA THR A 382 -25.15 13.79 -0.62
C THR A 382 -26.51 13.18 -1.04
N PRO A 383 -26.98 12.12 -0.37
CA PRO A 383 -28.11 11.31 -0.85
C PRO A 383 -29.41 12.10 -0.96
N HIS A 384 -29.71 12.98 0.00
CA HIS A 384 -30.96 13.75 0.00
C HIS A 384 -31.03 14.76 -1.15
N LEU A 385 -29.92 15.47 -1.41
CA LEU A 385 -29.84 16.46 -2.48
C LEU A 385 -29.89 15.77 -3.86
N PHE A 386 -29.17 14.66 -4.01
CA PHE A 386 -29.19 13.88 -5.24
C PHE A 386 -30.61 13.40 -5.59
N LEU A 387 -31.32 12.81 -4.63
CA LEU A 387 -32.70 12.32 -4.85
C LEU A 387 -33.69 13.43 -5.17
N GLN A 388 -33.53 14.58 -4.52
CA GLN A 388 -34.37 15.74 -4.75
C GLN A 388 -34.18 16.26 -6.18
N ASN A 389 -32.94 16.46 -6.61
CA ASN A 389 -32.63 16.88 -7.99
C ASN A 389 -33.06 15.81 -9.00
N PHE A 390 -32.86 14.54 -8.66
CA PHE A 390 -33.30 13.41 -9.49
C PHE A 390 -34.81 13.48 -9.75
N LYS A 391 -35.62 13.69 -8.71
CA LYS A 391 -37.06 13.82 -8.84
C LYS A 391 -37.43 15.02 -9.73
N GLN A 392 -36.80 16.17 -9.51
CA GLN A 392 -37.08 17.36 -10.30
C GLN A 392 -36.70 17.22 -11.78
N LEU A 393 -35.55 16.60 -12.09
CA LEU A 393 -35.15 16.30 -13.47
C LEU A 393 -36.15 15.37 -14.16
N LYS A 394 -36.74 14.43 -13.42
CA LYS A 394 -37.79 13.55 -13.94
C LYS A 394 -39.09 14.31 -14.19
N ASP A 395 -39.52 15.10 -13.21
CA ASP A 395 -40.73 15.93 -13.26
C ASP A 395 -40.68 16.96 -14.40
N THR A 396 -39.48 17.40 -14.79
CA THR A 396 -39.23 18.35 -15.88
C THR A 396 -38.92 17.70 -17.23
N GLN A 397 -38.91 16.37 -17.34
CA GLN A 397 -38.47 15.61 -18.53
C GLN A 397 -37.04 15.94 -18.99
N LEU A 398 -36.15 16.31 -18.06
CA LEU A 398 -34.74 16.64 -18.30
C LEU A 398 -33.77 15.54 -17.84
N PHE A 399 -34.29 14.32 -17.67
CA PHE A 399 -33.54 13.16 -17.19
C PHE A 399 -32.64 12.54 -18.29
N HIS A 400 -31.52 13.20 -18.60
CA HIS A 400 -30.53 12.76 -19.59
C HIS A 400 -29.12 12.77 -19.02
N HIS A 401 -28.21 12.00 -19.63
CA HIS A 401 -26.81 11.79 -19.20
C HIS A 401 -26.12 13.08 -18.70
N LYS A 402 -26.13 14.13 -19.52
CA LYS A 402 -25.46 15.41 -19.20
C LYS A 402 -25.97 16.03 -17.90
N ASN A 403 -27.28 16.07 -17.70
CA ASN A 403 -27.89 16.72 -16.54
C ASN A 403 -27.71 15.89 -15.26
N ILE A 404 -27.70 14.55 -15.39
CA ILE A 404 -27.42 13.66 -14.27
C ILE A 404 -25.96 13.78 -13.84
N GLN A 405 -25.02 13.84 -14.79
CA GLN A 405 -23.61 14.08 -14.50
C GLN A 405 -23.40 15.44 -13.81
N GLU A 406 -24.13 16.47 -14.23
CA GLU A 406 -24.08 17.80 -13.60
C GLU A 406 -24.54 17.75 -12.13
N VAL A 407 -25.63 17.04 -11.83
CA VAL A 407 -26.11 16.84 -10.46
C VAL A 407 -25.12 16.02 -9.61
N LEU A 408 -24.45 15.04 -10.21
CA LEU A 408 -23.40 14.27 -9.53
C LEU A 408 -22.18 15.13 -9.21
N ASN A 409 -21.82 16.06 -10.09
CA ASN A 409 -20.70 16.98 -9.89
C ASN A 409 -21.07 18.11 -8.90
N ASN A 410 -22.31 18.59 -8.95
CA ASN A 410 -22.81 19.75 -8.21
C ASN A 410 -24.15 19.41 -7.52
N PRO A 411 -24.15 18.73 -6.35
CA PRO A 411 -25.37 18.25 -5.70
C PRO A 411 -26.38 19.34 -5.30
N SER A 412 -25.96 20.59 -5.15
CA SER A 412 -26.84 21.72 -4.81
C SER A 412 -27.50 22.37 -6.03
N GLN A 413 -27.13 22.01 -7.26
CA GLN A 413 -27.40 22.76 -8.48
C GLN A 413 -28.89 23.07 -8.73
N TYR A 414 -29.79 22.18 -8.33
CA TYR A 414 -31.26 22.32 -8.48
C TYR A 414 -32.00 22.10 -7.16
N ALA A 415 -31.29 22.13 -6.04
CA ALA A 415 -31.88 21.80 -4.75
C ALA A 415 -32.64 22.98 -4.12
N ASP A 416 -32.45 24.20 -4.65
CA ASP A 416 -33.11 25.40 -4.15
C ASP A 416 -34.63 25.39 -4.35
N ARG A 417 -35.27 26.37 -3.70
CA ARG A 417 -36.72 26.45 -3.63
C ARG A 417 -37.32 26.86 -4.97
N GLU A 418 -36.66 27.75 -5.72
CA GLU A 418 -37.17 28.20 -7.01
C GLU A 418 -37.24 27.06 -8.03
N HIS A 419 -36.19 26.22 -8.13
CA HIS A 419 -36.18 25.05 -9.01
C HIS A 419 -37.25 24.02 -8.62
N GLN A 420 -37.49 23.80 -7.33
CA GLN A 420 -38.58 22.91 -6.87
C GLN A 420 -39.95 23.38 -7.37
N ILE A 421 -40.21 24.68 -7.28
CA ILE A 421 -41.49 25.25 -7.70
C ILE A 421 -41.62 25.17 -9.23
N LEU A 422 -40.57 25.53 -9.98
CA LEU A 422 -40.59 25.46 -11.43
C LEU A 422 -40.75 24.01 -11.93
N ALA A 423 -40.10 23.04 -11.30
CA ALA A 423 -40.29 21.63 -11.61
C ALA A 423 -41.74 21.18 -11.43
N THR A 424 -42.40 21.66 -10.36
CA THR A 424 -43.83 21.40 -10.12
C THR A 424 -44.72 22.00 -11.21
N ILE A 425 -44.41 23.23 -11.65
CA ILE A 425 -45.16 23.91 -12.73
C ILE A 425 -45.00 23.17 -14.06
N ILE A 426 -43.77 22.76 -14.40
CA ILE A 426 -43.47 22.01 -15.62
C ILE A 426 -44.18 20.65 -15.60
N SER A 427 -44.11 19.92 -14.49
CA SER A 427 -44.79 18.64 -14.34
C SER A 427 -46.31 18.77 -14.55
N ASN A 428 -46.93 19.77 -13.91
CA ASN A 428 -48.36 20.05 -14.09
C ASN A 428 -48.71 20.52 -15.51
N PHE A 429 -47.80 21.20 -16.20
CA PHE A 429 -47.97 21.56 -17.61
C PHE A 429 -47.94 20.31 -18.49
N CYS A 430 -46.94 19.45 -18.32
CA CYS A 430 -46.81 18.18 -19.04
C CYS A 430 -48.04 17.28 -18.86
N ASN A 431 -48.58 17.18 -17.64
CA ASN A 431 -49.76 16.36 -17.37
C ASN A 431 -51.02 16.87 -18.08
N ARG A 432 -51.14 18.19 -18.29
CA ARG A 432 -52.31 18.82 -18.92
C ARG A 432 -52.23 18.91 -20.43
N ALA A 433 -51.02 18.97 -20.99
CA ALA A 433 -50.81 19.18 -22.43
C ALA A 433 -51.11 17.94 -23.29
N GLY A 434 -51.55 16.82 -22.70
CA GLY A 434 -51.95 15.60 -23.39
C GLY A 434 -50.77 14.80 -23.97
N ASN A 435 -51.05 13.55 -24.36
CA ASN A 435 -50.08 12.70 -25.08
C ASN A 435 -50.78 12.03 -26.29
N PRO A 436 -50.45 12.40 -27.55
CA PRO A 436 -49.35 13.28 -27.95
C PRO A 436 -49.63 14.78 -27.69
N MET A 437 -48.56 15.51 -27.34
CA MET A 437 -48.62 16.94 -27.03
C MET A 437 -48.75 17.81 -28.29
N HIS A 438 -49.59 18.84 -28.25
CA HIS A 438 -49.74 19.79 -29.36
C HIS A 438 -48.44 20.60 -29.60
N GLN A 439 -48.14 20.93 -30.87
CA GLN A 439 -46.88 21.58 -31.26
C GLN A 439 -46.60 22.90 -30.51
N LEU A 440 -47.63 23.72 -30.29
CA LEU A 440 -47.49 24.97 -29.53
C LEU A 440 -47.13 24.72 -28.05
N ASP A 441 -47.63 23.65 -27.44
CA ASP A 441 -47.33 23.33 -26.06
C ASP A 441 -45.97 22.66 -25.91
N SER A 442 -45.51 21.94 -26.93
CA SER A 442 -44.12 21.47 -27.03
C SER A 442 -43.12 22.64 -27.04
N ILE A 443 -43.40 23.70 -27.79
CA ILE A 443 -42.56 24.92 -27.81
C ILE A 443 -42.52 25.59 -26.43
N LYS A 444 -43.66 25.65 -25.73
CA LYS A 444 -43.72 26.21 -24.36
C LYS A 444 -42.95 25.34 -23.37
N LEU A 445 -43.06 24.02 -23.48
CA LEU A 445 -42.30 23.08 -22.64
C LEU A 445 -40.79 23.29 -22.79
N SER A 446 -40.29 23.37 -24.02
CA SER A 446 -38.86 23.63 -24.27
C SER A 446 -38.41 24.97 -23.67
N LYS A 447 -39.24 26.02 -23.74
CA LYS A 447 -38.92 27.31 -23.10
C LYS A 447 -38.87 27.22 -21.58
N LEU A 448 -39.80 26.49 -20.96
CA LEU A 448 -39.80 26.27 -19.51
C LEU A 448 -38.61 25.41 -19.05
N GLN A 449 -38.25 24.38 -19.82
CA GLN A 449 -37.07 23.54 -19.56
C GLN A 449 -35.76 24.32 -19.68
N ASN A 450 -35.64 25.17 -20.70
CA ASN A 450 -34.49 26.07 -20.82
C ASN A 450 -34.41 27.05 -19.66
N LEU A 451 -35.56 27.55 -19.20
CA LEU A 451 -35.61 28.39 -18.00
C LEU A 451 -35.12 27.58 -16.79
N TYR A 452 -35.57 26.33 -16.60
CA TYR A 452 -35.14 25.47 -15.49
C TYR A 452 -33.64 25.15 -15.47
N MET A 453 -32.99 25.06 -16.63
CA MET A 453 -31.53 24.88 -16.73
C MET A 453 -30.74 26.22 -16.59
N ASP A 454 -31.48 27.32 -16.51
CA ASP A 454 -31.14 28.73 -16.30
C ASP A 454 -30.39 29.08 -15.00
N ASN A 455 -29.22 28.51 -14.72
CA ASN A 455 -28.55 28.67 -13.40
C ASN A 455 -28.10 30.12 -13.07
N THR A 456 -28.21 31.07 -14.00
CA THR A 456 -27.76 32.46 -13.81
C THR A 456 -28.89 33.45 -13.54
N LYS A 457 -30.16 33.04 -13.66
CA LYS A 457 -31.31 33.94 -13.53
C LYS A 457 -32.16 33.57 -12.31
N LYS A 458 -32.43 34.57 -11.45
CA LYS A 458 -33.52 34.45 -10.47
C LYS A 458 -34.86 34.36 -11.21
N PHE A 459 -35.57 33.27 -11.00
CA PHE A 459 -36.87 33.01 -11.61
C PHE A 459 -37.90 34.07 -11.16
N THR A 460 -38.57 34.71 -12.11
CA THR A 460 -39.69 35.61 -11.82
C THR A 460 -41.01 35.00 -12.28
N ILE A 461 -42.08 35.25 -11.53
CA ILE A 461 -43.44 34.79 -11.88
C ILE A 461 -43.85 35.29 -13.26
N ASP A 462 -43.40 36.49 -13.64
CA ASP A 462 -43.68 37.08 -14.96
C ASP A 462 -42.98 36.35 -16.10
N ALA A 463 -41.75 35.85 -15.90
CA ALA A 463 -41.07 35.02 -16.89
C ALA A 463 -41.86 33.73 -17.18
N ILE A 464 -42.42 33.10 -16.14
CA ILE A 464 -43.24 31.89 -16.28
C ILE A 464 -44.57 32.20 -16.98
N ARG A 465 -45.25 33.30 -16.60
CA ARG A 465 -46.52 33.75 -17.22
C ARG A 465 -46.37 34.06 -18.71
N ASN A 466 -45.26 34.71 -19.08
CA ASN A 466 -44.95 35.05 -20.47
C ASN A 466 -44.72 33.81 -21.35
N ILE A 467 -44.27 32.70 -20.76
CA ILE A 467 -44.04 31.44 -21.51
C ILE A 467 -45.34 30.64 -21.65
N THR A 468 -46.17 30.56 -20.59
CA THR A 468 -47.38 29.73 -20.62
C THR A 468 -48.58 30.38 -21.31
N ASN A 469 -48.52 31.70 -21.62
CA ASN A 469 -49.62 32.51 -22.16
C ASN A 469 -50.90 32.49 -21.29
N GLN A 470 -50.78 32.23 -19.98
CA GLN A 470 -51.93 32.05 -19.09
C GLN A 470 -52.24 33.31 -18.28
N ARG A 471 -53.38 33.96 -18.57
CA ARG A 471 -54.01 34.95 -17.68
C ARG A 471 -55.09 34.34 -16.75
N THR A 472 -55.53 33.09 -16.97
CA THR A 472 -56.51 32.39 -16.11
C THR A 472 -56.59 30.90 -16.49
N TYR A 473 -56.58 29.99 -15.50
CA TYR A 473 -57.02 28.60 -15.69
C TYR A 473 -58.54 28.53 -15.52
N ARG A 474 -59.26 27.98 -16.51
CA ARG A 474 -60.69 27.63 -16.42
C ARG A 474 -60.79 26.11 -16.51
N GLU A 475 -61.55 25.50 -15.62
CA GLU A 475 -62.16 24.19 -15.86
C GLU A 475 -63.59 24.23 -15.30
N THR A 476 -64.56 23.81 -16.11
CA THR A 476 -65.98 23.76 -15.75
C THR A 476 -66.36 22.31 -15.42
N GLN A 477 -66.74 22.05 -14.16
CA GLN A 477 -67.57 20.90 -13.79
C GLN A 477 -68.56 21.32 -12.68
N GLY A 478 -69.83 21.52 -13.06
CA GLY A 478 -70.93 21.74 -12.11
C GLY A 478 -70.99 23.12 -11.42
N CYS A 479 -71.87 23.23 -10.43
CA CYS A 479 -72.37 24.50 -9.86
C CYS A 479 -71.50 25.15 -8.75
N THR A 480 -70.21 24.82 -8.62
CA THR A 480 -69.34 25.43 -7.59
C THR A 480 -68.08 26.02 -8.20
N VAL A 481 -67.99 27.36 -8.22
CA VAL A 481 -66.84 28.11 -8.76
C VAL A 481 -65.83 28.36 -7.64
N LYS A 482 -64.59 27.85 -7.78
CA LYS A 482 -63.45 28.29 -6.94
C LYS A 482 -62.38 28.96 -7.82
N MET A 483 -62.10 30.23 -7.53
CA MET A 483 -61.10 31.04 -8.21
C MET A 483 -59.72 30.84 -7.59
N PHE A 484 -58.67 30.68 -8.41
CA PHE A 484 -57.28 30.67 -7.92
C PHE A 484 -56.32 31.55 -8.73
N PHE A 485 -56.77 32.65 -9.34
CA PHE A 485 -55.84 33.70 -9.80
C PHE A 485 -56.50 35.07 -9.75
N ALA A 486 -56.60 35.65 -8.56
CA ALA A 486 -56.80 37.08 -8.39
C ALA A 486 -56.04 37.54 -7.14
N ASN A 487 -55.18 38.54 -7.31
CA ASN A 487 -54.36 39.21 -6.30
C ASN A 487 -53.09 38.46 -5.84
N LEU A 488 -52.09 38.45 -6.71
CA LEU A 488 -50.69 38.39 -6.29
C LEU A 488 -50.01 39.61 -6.92
N GLY A 489 -49.57 40.53 -6.06
CA GLY A 489 -49.06 41.83 -6.44
C GLY A 489 -47.69 41.72 -7.11
N GLN A 490 -47.15 42.83 -7.59
CA GLN A 490 -45.80 42.90 -8.14
C GLN A 490 -44.73 42.72 -7.05
N THR A 491 -44.60 41.54 -6.44
CA THR A 491 -43.42 41.23 -5.61
C THR A 491 -43.03 39.75 -5.67
N THR A 492 -41.74 39.51 -5.91
CA THR A 492 -41.04 38.23 -5.76
C THR A 492 -40.98 37.81 -4.30
N SER A 493 -42.11 37.42 -3.71
CA SER A 493 -42.11 36.80 -2.38
C SER A 493 -42.36 35.30 -2.51
N SER A 494 -41.55 34.53 -1.79
CA SER A 494 -41.63 33.08 -1.75
C SER A 494 -43.00 32.56 -1.28
N ASN A 495 -43.79 33.40 -0.59
CA ASN A 495 -45.15 33.12 -0.14
C ASN A 495 -46.19 33.14 -1.27
N GLU A 496 -45.95 33.90 -2.35
CA GLU A 496 -46.87 33.97 -3.49
C GLU A 496 -46.82 32.69 -4.35
N LEU A 497 -45.61 32.11 -4.50
CA LEU A 497 -45.41 30.83 -5.16
C LEU A 497 -46.00 29.65 -4.38
N ASP A 498 -45.95 29.68 -3.04
CA ASP A 498 -46.54 28.64 -2.17
C ASP A 498 -48.07 28.55 -2.30
N LYS A 499 -48.76 29.69 -2.47
CA LYS A 499 -50.21 29.73 -2.68
C LYS A 499 -50.62 29.07 -4.00
N LEU A 500 -49.75 29.14 -5.01
CA LEU A 500 -49.92 28.53 -6.33
C LEU A 500 -49.88 26.99 -6.29
N ILE A 501 -49.14 26.40 -5.35
CA ILE A 501 -49.00 24.94 -5.17
C ILE A 501 -50.14 24.36 -4.30
N LYS A 502 -50.58 25.08 -3.26
CA LYS A 502 -51.64 24.59 -2.34
C LYS A 502 -53.05 24.55 -2.94
N GLY A 503 -53.31 25.25 -4.04
CA GLY A 503 -54.61 25.22 -4.75
C GLY A 503 -54.82 24.00 -5.65
N HIS A 504 -53.86 23.07 -5.72
CA HIS A 504 -53.84 21.95 -6.67
C HIS A 504 -53.67 20.55 -6.00
N ARG A 505 -53.96 20.42 -4.70
CA ARG A 505 -54.08 19.12 -4.02
C ARG A 505 -55.52 18.69 -3.86
#